data_AF-A0A953KJS4-F1
#
_entry.id   AF-A0A953KJS4-F1
#
_cell.length_a   1.000
_cell.length_b   1.000
_cell.length_c   1.000
_cell.angle_alpha   90.00
_cell.angle_beta   90.00
_cell.angle_gamma   90.00
#
_symmetry.space_group_name_H-M   'P 1'
#
loop_
_entity.id
_entity.type
_entity.pdbx_description
1 polymer ?
#
loop_
_entity_poly.entity_id
_entity_poly.type
_entity_poly.pdbx_seq_one_letter_code
_entity_poly.pdbx_strand_id
1 'polypeptide(L)'
;GKCLVCPESDTLNDEGKTVAWGRKTIIESLAKSILNWRITTNQSRTLETQETLAIAISNNANKITAAIRAKLMEEEDKAKPIIEEKIDGVETFVSLACAGYVATKNEEVDALDKAELHLISLMMSFDYENQ
;
A
#
# COMPACT_ATOMS: atom_id res chain seq x y z
N GLY A 1 -21.95 1.00 17.10
CA GLY A 1 -22.54 1.26 15.78
C GLY A 1 -22.62 -0.05 15.04
N LYS A 2 -23.73 -0.37 14.37
CA LYS A 2 -23.76 -1.58 13.52
C LYS A 2 -22.70 -1.39 12.44
N CYS A 3 -21.73 -2.31 12.41
CA CYS A 3 -20.81 -2.41 11.28
C CYS A 3 -21.65 -2.45 9.99
N LEU A 4 -21.21 -1.74 8.95
CA LEU A 4 -21.63 -2.05 7.59
C LEU A 4 -21.10 -3.46 7.33
N VAL A 5 -21.87 -4.48 7.71
CA VAL A 5 -21.48 -5.89 7.59
C VAL A 5 -21.17 -6.12 6.12
N CYS A 6 -19.88 -6.17 5.79
CA CYS A 6 -19.43 -6.55 4.47
C CYS A 6 -19.93 -7.98 4.27
N PRO A 7 -20.81 -8.23 3.27
CA PRO A 7 -21.42 -9.53 3.11
C PRO A 7 -20.34 -10.60 2.92
N GLU A 8 -20.51 -11.74 3.58
CA GLU A 8 -19.53 -12.84 3.52
C GLU A 8 -19.47 -13.48 2.13
N SER A 9 -20.61 -13.47 1.42
CA SER A 9 -20.77 -14.07 0.10
C SER A 9 -21.20 -13.04 -0.94
N ASP A 10 -20.97 -13.38 -2.21
CA ASP A 10 -21.46 -12.59 -3.33
C ASP A 10 -22.99 -12.48 -3.26
N THR A 11 -23.49 -11.26 -3.41
CA THR A 11 -24.92 -10.98 -3.38
C THR A 11 -25.47 -10.98 -4.80
N LEU A 12 -26.78 -11.18 -4.95
CA LEU A 12 -27.45 -10.97 -6.22
C LEU A 12 -27.83 -9.48 -6.30
N ASN A 13 -27.66 -8.85 -7.45
CA ASN A 13 -28.22 -7.52 -7.70
C ASN A 13 -29.73 -7.62 -7.95
N ASP A 14 -30.40 -6.47 -8.10
CA ASP A 14 -31.85 -6.40 -8.37
C ASP A 14 -32.25 -7.10 -9.69
N GLU A 15 -31.29 -7.44 -10.55
CA GLU A 15 -31.49 -8.19 -11.80
C GLU A 15 -31.27 -9.71 -11.63
N GLY A 16 -31.02 -10.20 -10.41
CA GLY A 16 -30.73 -11.61 -10.15
C GLY A 16 -29.37 -12.07 -10.69
N LYS A 17 -28.45 -11.15 -11.00
CA LYS A 17 -27.06 -11.46 -11.36
C LYS A 17 -26.20 -11.46 -10.11
N THR A 18 -25.31 -12.44 -10.00
CA THR A 18 -24.26 -12.44 -8.98
C THR A 18 -23.39 -11.20 -9.17
N VAL A 19 -23.42 -10.31 -8.19
CA VAL A 19 -22.51 -9.19 -8.07
C VAL A 19 -21.51 -9.53 -6.98
N ALA A 20 -20.23 -9.56 -7.38
CA ALA A 20 -19.14 -9.97 -6.51
C ALA A 20 -18.80 -8.86 -5.49
N TRP A 21 -19.70 -8.59 -4.55
CA TRP A 21 -19.48 -7.71 -3.40
C TRP A 21 -19.14 -8.49 -2.13
N GLY A 22 -18.80 -9.78 -2.24
CA GLY A 22 -18.31 -10.54 -1.11
C GLY A 22 -17.06 -9.89 -0.50
N ARG A 23 -16.92 -9.98 0.82
CA ARG A 23 -15.80 -9.43 1.60
C ARG A 23 -14.44 -9.70 0.95
N LYS A 24 -14.23 -10.91 0.44
CA LYS A 24 -13.01 -11.31 -0.28
C LYS A 24 -12.75 -10.41 -1.49
N THR A 25 -13.73 -10.27 -2.38
CA THR A 25 -13.62 -9.47 -3.59
C THR A 25 -13.38 -7.99 -3.27
N ILE A 26 -14.02 -7.48 -2.20
CA ILE A 26 -13.79 -6.11 -1.71
C ILE A 26 -12.35 -5.94 -1.23
N ILE A 27 -11.85 -6.85 -0.39
CA ILE A 27 -10.48 -6.80 0.14
C ILE A 27 -9.45 -6.86 -1.00
N GLU A 28 -9.59 -7.79 -1.94
CA GLU A 28 -8.69 -7.90 -3.09
C GLU A 28 -8.69 -6.63 -3.94
N SER A 29 -9.89 -6.10 -4.25
CA SER A 29 -10.03 -4.87 -5.03
C SER A 29 -9.48 -3.66 -4.29
N LEU A 30 -9.68 -3.59 -2.97
CA LEU A 30 -9.21 -2.50 -2.13
C LEU A 30 -7.68 -2.49 -2.05
N ALA A 31 -7.06 -3.64 -1.78
CA ALA A 31 -5.60 -3.75 -1.75
C ALA A 31 -4.97 -3.32 -3.08
N LYS A 32 -5.52 -3.85 -4.18
CA LYS A 32 -5.06 -3.51 -5.53
C LYS A 32 -5.19 -2.02 -5.83
N SER A 33 -6.31 -1.40 -5.47
CA SER A 33 -6.55 0.03 -5.75
C SER A 33 -5.71 0.97 -4.90
N ILE A 34 -5.43 0.62 -3.64
CA ILE A 34 -4.54 1.39 -2.76
C ILE A 34 -3.10 1.39 -3.31
N LEU A 35 -2.62 0.23 -3.74
CA LEU A 35 -1.23 0.09 -4.19
C LEU A 35 -1.02 0.57 -5.63
N ASN A 36 -1.99 0.33 -6.52
CA ASN A 36 -1.93 0.73 -7.93
C ASN A 36 -2.65 2.06 -8.20
N TRP A 37 -2.62 2.98 -7.23
CA TRP A 37 -3.22 4.31 -7.42
C TRP A 37 -2.43 5.09 -8.49
N ARG A 38 -3.14 5.78 -9.38
CA ARG A 38 -2.54 6.62 -10.42
C ARG A 38 -3.15 8.00 -10.39
N ILE A 39 -2.31 9.03 -10.32
CA ILE A 39 -2.75 10.41 -10.55
C ILE A 39 -2.77 10.66 -12.06
N THR A 40 -3.95 10.87 -12.63
CA THR A 40 -4.07 11.39 -13.99
C THR A 40 -4.15 12.91 -13.94
N THR A 41 -3.05 13.60 -14.28
CA THR A 41 -3.07 15.06 -14.43
C THR A 41 -3.55 15.42 -15.84
N ASN A 42 -4.46 16.39 -15.94
CA ASN A 42 -5.16 16.77 -17.19
C ASN A 42 -4.24 17.41 -18.26
N GLN A 43 -3.03 17.85 -17.92
CA GLN A 43 -2.20 18.65 -18.85
C GLN A 43 -0.83 18.06 -19.22
N SER A 44 -0.49 16.86 -18.77
CA SER A 44 0.81 16.28 -19.14
C SER A 44 0.72 15.44 -20.42
N ARG A 45 1.15 16.01 -21.55
CA ARG A 45 1.54 15.22 -22.75
C ARG A 45 2.84 14.43 -22.54
N THR A 46 3.42 14.50 -21.35
CA THR A 46 4.55 13.68 -20.90
C THR A 46 4.04 12.68 -19.87
N LEU A 47 4.01 11.41 -20.25
CA LEU A 47 3.81 10.30 -19.33
C LEU A 47 4.92 10.36 -18.27
N GLU A 48 4.67 10.93 -17.09
CA GLU A 48 5.53 10.68 -15.95
C GLU A 48 5.15 9.32 -15.39
N THR A 49 6.00 8.33 -15.63
CA THR A 49 5.98 7.07 -14.91
C THR A 49 6.46 7.34 -13.48
N GLN A 50 5.62 8.01 -12.68
CA GLN A 50 5.84 8.08 -11.24
C GLN A 50 5.57 6.68 -10.69
N GLU A 51 6.61 5.86 -10.73
CA GLU A 51 6.59 4.50 -10.20
C GLU A 51 6.65 4.55 -8.68
N THR A 52 5.90 3.67 -8.02
CA THR A 52 5.96 3.54 -6.57
C THR A 52 7.32 2.95 -6.17
N LEU A 53 8.13 3.75 -5.47
CA LEU A 53 9.50 3.38 -5.11
C LEU A 53 9.55 2.48 -3.86
N ALA A 54 8.73 2.78 -2.85
CA ALA A 54 8.67 1.99 -1.63
C ALA A 54 7.31 2.11 -0.94
N ILE A 55 6.93 1.06 -0.21
CA ILE A 55 5.68 0.98 0.55
C ILE A 55 5.99 0.49 1.96
N ALA A 56 5.43 1.15 2.96
CA ALA A 56 5.50 0.74 4.35
C ALA A 56 4.09 0.47 4.88
N ILE A 57 3.86 -0.73 5.41
CA ILE A 57 2.57 -1.17 5.95
C ILE A 57 2.72 -1.44 7.44
N SER A 58 1.88 -0.83 8.26
CA SER A 58 1.88 -1.01 9.71
C SER A 58 0.51 -0.69 10.31
N ASN A 59 0.22 -1.27 11.47
CA ASN A 59 -0.90 -0.88 12.32
C ASN A 59 -0.58 0.34 13.22
N ASN A 60 0.65 0.85 13.18
CA ASN A 60 1.10 2.00 13.96
C ASN A 60 1.55 3.15 13.04
N ALA A 61 0.70 4.18 12.95
CA ALA A 61 0.95 5.34 12.09
C ALA A 61 2.29 6.04 12.36
N ASN A 62 2.74 6.09 13.63
CA ASN A 62 4.01 6.74 13.97
C ASN A 62 5.22 5.96 13.41
N LYS A 63 5.10 4.63 13.34
CA LYS A 63 6.17 3.78 12.79
C LYS A 63 6.27 3.91 11.27
N ILE A 64 5.16 4.18 10.57
CA ILE A 64 5.16 4.43 9.11
C ILE A 64 5.99 5.68 8.79
N THR A 65 5.78 6.78 9.53
CA THR A 65 6.57 8.02 9.38
C THR A 65 8.04 7.82 9.72
N ALA A 66 8.36 6.86 10.60
CA ALA A 66 9.74 6.49 10.88
C ALA A 66 10.35 5.67 9.74
N ALA A 67 9.57 4.79 9.09
CA ALA A 67 10.05 3.91 8.02
C ALA A 67 10.44 4.68 6.76
N ILE A 68 9.60 5.63 6.32
CA ILE A 68 9.85 6.45 5.14
C ILE A 68 9.93 7.91 5.58
N ARG A 69 11.14 8.48 5.54
CA ARG A 69 11.40 9.84 6.05
C ARG A 69 12.46 10.57 5.25
N ALA A 70 12.60 11.86 5.51
CA ALA A 70 13.74 12.65 5.08
C ALA A 70 14.49 13.19 6.30
N LYS A 71 15.82 13.17 6.27
CA LYS A 71 16.69 13.74 7.31
C LYS A 71 17.42 14.95 6.75
N LEU A 72 17.38 16.06 7.48
CA LEU A 72 18.18 17.24 7.15
C LEU A 72 19.68 16.92 7.29
N MET A 73 20.46 17.36 6.31
CA MET A 73 21.92 17.30 6.35
C MET A 73 22.41 18.62 6.96
N GLU A 74 23.37 18.57 7.89
CA GLU A 74 23.87 19.80 8.54
C GLU A 74 24.77 20.63 7.61
N GLU A 75 25.42 19.97 6.66
CA GLU A 75 26.44 20.57 5.78
C GLU A 75 25.87 21.11 4.46
N GLU A 76 24.64 20.72 4.12
CA GLU A 76 23.95 21.16 2.91
C GLU A 76 22.52 21.56 3.28
N ASP A 77 21.98 22.64 2.71
CA ASP A 77 20.55 23.02 2.81
C ASP A 77 19.64 22.04 2.03
N LYS A 78 19.81 20.74 2.28
CA LYS A 78 19.14 19.62 1.60
C LYS A 78 18.69 18.58 2.61
N ALA A 79 17.62 17.89 2.25
CA ALA A 79 17.15 16.72 2.98
C ALA A 79 17.50 15.45 2.22
N LYS A 80 18.01 14.44 2.93
CA LYS A 80 18.30 13.11 2.40
C LYS A 80 17.11 12.18 2.66
N PRO A 81 16.49 11.57 1.64
CA PRO A 81 15.48 10.54 1.83
C PRO A 81 16.11 9.29 2.47
N ILE A 82 15.37 8.64 3.36
CA ILE A 82 15.76 7.42 4.07
C ILE A 82 14.58 6.47 4.08
N ILE A 83 14.84 5.22 3.71
CA ILE A 83 13.94 4.10 3.90
C ILE A 83 14.59 3.19 4.93
N GLU A 84 13.95 3.07 6.10
CA GLU A 84 14.35 2.13 7.14
C GLU A 84 13.56 0.83 6.96
N GLU A 85 14.22 -0.17 6.40
CA GLU A 85 13.62 -1.47 6.05
C GLU A 85 13.47 -2.40 7.27
N LYS A 86 14.06 -2.07 8.41
CA LYS A 86 14.04 -2.90 9.63
C LYS A 86 13.45 -2.16 10.82
N ILE A 87 12.16 -1.84 10.75
CA ILE A 87 11.39 -1.35 11.89
C ILE A 87 10.46 -2.45 12.37
N ASP A 88 10.54 -2.79 13.65
CA ASP A 88 9.62 -3.74 14.28
C ASP A 88 8.16 -3.33 14.07
N GLY A 89 7.32 -4.24 13.57
CA GLY A 89 5.91 -3.98 13.27
C GLY A 89 5.65 -3.08 12.06
N VAL A 90 6.65 -2.89 11.19
CA VAL A 90 6.47 -2.29 9.86
C VAL A 90 7.03 -3.23 8.81
N GLU A 91 6.19 -3.64 7.88
CA GLU A 91 6.63 -4.37 6.70
C GLU A 91 6.95 -3.35 5.60
N THR A 92 8.16 -3.42 5.05
CA THR A 92 8.64 -2.45 4.04
C THR A 92 8.97 -3.17 2.75
N PHE A 93 8.40 -2.71 1.65
CA PHE A 93 8.59 -3.26 0.31
C PHE A 93 9.23 -2.20 -0.58
N VAL A 94 10.39 -2.52 -1.16
CA VAL A 94 11.21 -1.57 -1.93
C VAL A 94 11.37 -2.07 -3.36
N SER A 95 10.96 -1.28 -4.33
CA SER A 95 11.13 -1.63 -5.75
C SER A 95 12.55 -1.37 -6.22
N LEU A 96 12.99 -2.08 -7.27
CA LEU A 96 14.32 -1.89 -7.87
C LEU A 96 14.57 -0.43 -8.32
N ALA A 97 13.52 0.26 -8.78
CA ALA A 97 13.63 1.65 -9.21
C ALA A 97 14.04 2.60 -8.05
N CYS A 98 13.75 2.23 -6.80
CA CYS A 98 14.09 3.04 -5.63
C CYS A 98 15.60 3.26 -5.45
N ALA A 99 16.41 2.26 -5.78
CA ALA A 99 17.87 2.32 -5.66
C ALA A 99 18.51 3.42 -6.52
N GLY A 100 17.81 3.93 -7.54
CA GLY A 100 18.24 5.09 -8.32
C GLY A 100 18.13 6.43 -7.59
N TYR A 101 17.38 6.50 -6.49
CA TYR A 101 17.04 7.73 -5.78
C TYR A 101 17.42 7.70 -4.29
N VAL A 102 17.32 6.54 -3.64
CA VAL A 102 17.55 6.36 -2.21
C VAL A 102 18.51 5.19 -2.00
N ALA A 103 19.39 5.30 -1.00
CA ALA A 103 20.23 4.17 -0.61
C ALA A 103 19.38 3.12 0.13
N THR A 104 19.19 1.99 -0.50
CA THR A 104 18.36 0.86 -0.04
C THR A 104 19.23 -0.41 0.12
N LYS A 105 18.69 -1.45 0.75
CA LYS A 105 19.41 -2.70 1.08
C LYS A 105 18.75 -3.94 0.50
N ASN A 106 17.42 -4.00 0.45
CA ASN A 106 16.67 -5.18 0.01
C ASN A 106 15.58 -4.77 -0.99
N GLU A 107 15.99 -4.43 -2.21
CA GLU A 107 15.09 -4.14 -3.31
C GLU A 107 14.66 -5.43 -4.01
N GLU A 108 13.41 -5.49 -4.44
CA GLU A 108 12.84 -6.67 -5.07
C GLU A 108 12.06 -6.31 -6.34
N VAL A 109 12.05 -7.23 -7.32
CA VAL A 109 11.30 -7.07 -8.58
C VAL A 109 9.80 -7.12 -8.34
N ASP A 110 9.37 -7.93 -7.38
CA ASP A 110 7.97 -8.22 -7.04
C ASP A 110 7.53 -7.50 -5.76
N ALA A 111 8.22 -6.42 -5.38
CA ALA A 111 7.95 -5.69 -4.14
C ALA A 111 6.49 -5.22 -4.01
N LEU A 112 5.90 -4.71 -5.09
CA LEU A 112 4.50 -4.24 -5.09
C LEU A 112 3.50 -5.41 -5.01
N ASP A 113 3.78 -6.53 -5.67
CA ASP A 113 2.94 -7.73 -5.59
C ASP A 113 2.96 -8.31 -4.17
N LYS A 114 4.15 -8.34 -3.54
CA LYS A 114 4.32 -8.75 -2.14
C LYS A 114 3.59 -7.81 -1.18
N ALA A 115 3.64 -6.51 -1.42
CA ALA A 115 2.88 -5.53 -0.63
C ALA A 115 1.37 -5.76 -0.75
N GLU A 116 0.87 -6.09 -1.95
CA GLU A 116 -0.55 -6.39 -2.20
C GLU A 116 -1.00 -7.63 -1.44
N LEU A 117 -0.25 -8.73 -1.58
CA LEU A 117 -0.53 -9.97 -0.88
C LEU A 117 -0.47 -9.80 0.64
N HIS A 118 0.49 -9.03 1.15
CA HIS A 118 0.59 -8.74 2.57
C HIS A 118 -0.63 -7.94 3.07
N LEU A 119 -1.04 -6.91 2.35
CA LEU A 119 -2.20 -6.09 2.70
C LEU A 119 -3.50 -6.90 2.66
N ILE A 120 -3.68 -7.76 1.65
CA ILE A 120 -4.80 -8.72 1.57
C ILE A 120 -4.78 -9.64 2.79
N SER A 121 -3.63 -10.22 3.12
CA SER A 121 -3.50 -11.12 4.27
C SER A 121 -3.88 -10.42 5.59
N LEU A 122 -3.44 -9.18 5.80
CA LEU A 122 -3.79 -8.40 6.99
C LEU A 122 -5.30 -8.18 7.08
N MET A 123 -5.93 -7.71 5.99
CA MET A 123 -7.37 -7.45 5.96
C MET A 123 -8.18 -8.75 6.12
N MET A 124 -7.76 -9.85 5.51
CA MET A 124 -8.43 -11.15 5.66
C MET A 124 -8.34 -11.70 7.09
N SER A 125 -7.24 -11.43 7.79
CA SER A 125 -7.02 -11.89 9.17
C SER A 125 -7.74 -11.06 10.23
N PHE A 126 -8.29 -9.90 9.85
CA PHE A 126 -8.98 -9.01 10.77
C PHE A 126 -10.33 -9.60 11.21
N ASP A 127 -10.61 -9.59 12.52
CA ASP A 127 -11.90 -10.01 13.06
C ASP A 127 -12.94 -8.89 12.87
N TYR A 128 -13.73 -9.00 11.80
CA TYR A 128 -14.77 -8.04 11.49
C TYR A 128 -16.02 -8.17 12.38
N GLU A 129 -16.21 -9.33 13.02
CA GLU A 129 -17.44 -9.67 13.74
C GLU A 129 -17.39 -9.23 15.22
N ASN A 130 -16.20 -9.12 15.81
CA ASN A 130 -16.02 -8.80 17.25
C ASN A 130 -15.14 -7.55 17.50
N GLN A 131 -15.61 -6.38 17.05
CA GLN A 131 -14.94 -5.07 17.23
C GLN A 131 -15.20 -4.40 18.59
#